data_AF-A0A4Q9XY95-F1
#
_entry.id   AF-A0A4Q9XY95-F1
#
_cell.length_a   1.000
_cell.length_b   1.000
_cell.length_c   1.000
_cell.angle_alpha   90.00
_cell.angle_beta   90.00
_cell.angle_gamma   90.00
#
_symmetry.space_group_name_H-M   'P 1'
#
loop_
_entity.id
_entity.type
_entity.pdbx_description
1 polymer ?
#
loop_
_entity_poly.entity_id
_entity_poly.type
_entity_poly.pdbx_seq_one_letter_code
_entity_poly.pdbx_strand_id
1 'polypeptide(L)'
;MSEFPEGFLWGGATAANQLEGGYQEGGRGLSIADALPGGKDRFKIVSQPDFDWTIDTDKYTYPNHEGIDFYHHYKEDIALFAEMGFKCYRFSIAWS
;
A
#
# COMPACT_ATOMS: atom_id res chain seq x y z
N MET A 1 -1.09 4.84 -38.44
CA MET A 1 -1.15 4.32 -37.05
C MET A 1 -0.31 5.25 -36.20
N SER A 2 -0.82 5.73 -35.07
CA SER A 2 0.00 6.47 -34.11
C SER A 2 0.72 5.47 -33.21
N GLU A 3 2.05 5.54 -33.19
CA GLU A 3 2.91 4.74 -32.32
C GLU A 3 3.28 5.56 -31.09
N PHE A 4 3.59 4.88 -29.97
CA PHE A 4 4.12 5.55 -28.79
C PHE A 4 5.53 6.09 -29.09
N PRO A 5 5.92 7.23 -28.47
CA PRO A 5 7.26 7.76 -28.66
C PRO A 5 8.32 6.76 -28.19
N GLU A 6 9.48 6.77 -28.84
CA GLU A 6 10.65 6.04 -28.37
C GLU A 6 10.98 6.47 -26.93
N GLY A 7 11.25 5.50 -26.05
CA GLY A 7 11.50 5.77 -24.64
C GLY A 7 10.26 6.03 -23.79
N PHE A 8 9.04 5.76 -24.29
CA PHE A 8 7.83 5.83 -23.46
C PHE A 8 7.97 4.96 -22.19
N LEU A 9 7.69 5.57 -21.03
CA LEU A 9 7.88 4.95 -19.72
C LEU A 9 6.71 4.05 -19.34
N TRP A 10 6.62 2.88 -19.96
CA TRP A 10 5.74 1.82 -19.49
C TRP A 10 6.16 1.35 -18.10
N GLY A 11 5.19 1.12 -17.22
CA GLY A 11 5.47 0.78 -15.85
C GLY A 11 4.22 0.48 -15.04
N GLY A 12 4.40 0.43 -13.72
CA GLY A 12 3.33 0.24 -12.75
C GLY A 12 3.42 1.25 -11.61
N ALA A 13 2.33 1.39 -10.87
CA ALA A 13 2.25 2.30 -9.74
C ALA A 13 1.58 1.64 -8.54
N THR A 14 2.14 1.89 -7.37
CA THR A 14 1.65 1.42 -6.06
C THR A 14 1.79 2.54 -5.02
N ALA A 15 1.22 2.34 -3.83
CA ALA A 15 1.41 3.21 -2.68
C ALA A 15 1.70 2.38 -1.42
N ALA A 16 2.73 2.78 -0.68
CA ALA A 16 3.32 2.08 0.47
C ALA A 16 2.29 1.41 1.38
N ASN A 17 1.36 2.19 1.90
CA ASN A 17 0.36 1.70 2.85
C ASN A 17 -0.55 0.61 2.28
N GLN A 18 -0.67 0.47 0.96
CA GLN A 18 -1.55 -0.52 0.33
C GLN A 18 -0.87 -1.89 0.15
N LEU A 19 0.46 -1.95 0.04
CA LEU A 19 1.18 -3.17 -0.33
C LEU A 19 2.33 -3.56 0.60
N GLU A 20 3.01 -2.60 1.23
CA GLU A 20 4.24 -2.88 2.01
C GLU A 20 3.99 -3.84 3.15
N GLY A 21 2.97 -3.60 3.99
CA GLY A 21 2.85 -4.32 5.25
C GLY A 21 3.94 -3.88 6.23
N GLY A 22 4.37 -4.79 7.11
CA GLY A 22 5.45 -4.51 8.07
C GLY A 22 5.19 -3.26 8.93
N TYR A 23 3.93 -2.97 9.29
CA TYR A 23 3.52 -1.65 9.78
C TYR A 23 4.18 -1.22 11.11
N GLN A 24 4.78 -2.15 11.86
CA GLN A 24 5.54 -1.90 13.10
C GLN A 24 7.03 -2.25 12.99
N GLU A 25 7.51 -2.54 11.78
CA GLU A 25 8.90 -2.92 11.56
C GLU A 25 9.79 -1.71 11.25
N GLY A 26 11.10 -1.88 11.38
CA GLY A 26 12.08 -0.85 10.98
C GLY A 26 12.00 0.47 11.74
N GLY A 27 11.23 0.54 12.84
CA GLY A 27 10.99 1.78 13.59
C GLY A 27 9.95 2.72 12.94
N ARG A 28 9.15 2.21 11.98
CA ARG A 28 8.04 2.93 11.36
C ARG A 28 7.00 3.34 12.41
N GLY A 29 6.58 4.61 12.38
CA GLY A 29 5.47 5.10 13.19
C GLY A 29 4.10 4.63 12.68
N LEU A 30 3.04 5.00 13.39
CA LEU A 30 1.67 4.76 12.91
C LEU A 30 1.25 5.84 11.90
N SER A 31 0.59 5.40 10.83
CA SER A 31 -0.06 6.24 9.84
C SER A 31 -1.59 6.22 10.00
N ILE A 32 -2.28 7.17 9.36
CA ILE A 32 -3.76 7.17 9.28
C ILE A 32 -4.29 5.88 8.64
N ALA A 33 -3.53 5.30 7.70
CA ALA A 33 -3.91 4.06 7.04
C ALA A 33 -3.93 2.85 7.98
N ASP A 34 -3.09 2.85 9.01
CA ASP A 34 -3.02 1.73 9.98
C ASP A 34 -4.23 1.72 10.92
N ALA A 35 -4.95 2.84 11.03
CA ALA A 35 -6.17 2.97 11.82
C ALA A 35 -7.46 2.87 10.96
N LEU A 36 -7.35 2.63 9.65
CA LEU A 36 -8.50 2.49 8.75
C LEU A 36 -9.00 1.04 8.73
N PRO A 37 -10.24 0.76 9.19
CA PRO A 37 -10.81 -0.58 9.12
C PRO A 37 -10.92 -1.09 7.67
N GLY A 38 -10.80 -2.40 7.53
CA GLY A 38 -11.08 -3.12 6.30
C GLY A 38 -12.58 -3.30 6.04
N GLY A 39 -12.89 -3.87 4.88
CA GLY A 39 -14.25 -4.26 4.52
C GLY A 39 -15.07 -3.20 3.78
N LYS A 40 -16.22 -3.63 3.27
CA LYS A 40 -17.08 -2.84 2.37
C LYS A 40 -17.69 -1.61 3.03
N ASP A 41 -17.91 -1.67 4.34
CA ASP A 41 -18.54 -0.60 5.11
C ASP A 41 -17.52 0.35 5.78
N ARG A 42 -16.21 0.21 5.52
CA ARG A 42 -15.17 1.01 6.18
C ARG A 42 -15.44 2.51 6.17
N PHE A 43 -15.93 3.05 5.05
CA PHE A 43 -16.20 4.48 4.93
C PHE A 43 -17.40 4.92 5.77
N LYS A 44 -18.40 4.04 5.92
CA LYS A 44 -19.55 4.30 6.82
C LYS A 44 -19.12 4.26 8.28
N ILE A 45 -18.15 3.40 8.63
CA ILE A 45 -17.60 3.29 9.98
C ILE A 45 -16.79 4.54 10.32
N VAL A 46 -15.80 4.90 9.49
CA VAL A 46 -14.91 6.05 9.79
C VAL A 46 -15.57 7.41 9.64
N SER A 47 -16.73 7.49 8.98
CA SER A 47 -17.51 8.73 8.88
C SER A 47 -18.40 8.98 10.11
N GLN A 48 -18.50 8.03 11.05
CA GLN A 48 -19.30 8.24 12.25
C GLN A 48 -18.60 9.28 13.16
N PRO A 49 -19.36 10.19 13.79
CA PRO A 49 -18.79 11.25 14.62
C PRO A 49 -18.11 10.72 15.89
N ASP A 50 -18.44 9.50 16.31
CA ASP A 50 -17.86 8.79 17.47
C ASP A 50 -16.79 7.77 17.07
N PHE A 51 -16.34 7.77 15.81
CA PHE A 51 -15.27 6.87 15.39
C PHE A 51 -13.95 7.23 16.08
N ASP A 52 -13.41 6.27 16.84
CA ASP A 52 -12.11 6.36 17.47
C ASP A 52 -11.02 5.86 16.50
N TRP A 53 -9.98 6.67 16.30
CA TRP A 53 -8.84 6.36 15.45
C TRP A 53 -7.79 5.49 16.17
N THR A 54 -8.01 5.09 17.42
CA THR A 54 -7.19 4.04 18.04
C THR A 54 -7.35 2.71 17.33
N ILE A 55 -6.25 1.97 17.19
CA ILE A 55 -6.26 0.63 16.61
C ILE A 55 -6.86 -0.35 17.63
N ASP A 56 -7.96 -1.02 17.26
CA ASP A 56 -8.66 -2.04 18.04
C ASP A 56 -8.83 -3.30 17.17
N THR A 57 -7.88 -4.23 17.33
CA THR A 57 -7.81 -5.47 16.54
C THR A 57 -8.87 -6.51 16.94
N ASP A 58 -9.52 -6.35 18.10
CA ASP A 58 -10.62 -7.22 18.52
C ASP A 58 -11.92 -6.81 17.80
N LYS A 59 -12.03 -5.54 17.39
CA LYS A 59 -13.21 -4.97 16.73
C LYS A 59 -13.10 -4.91 15.22
N TYR A 60 -11.92 -4.59 14.68
CA TYR A 60 -11.71 -4.37 13.25
C TYR A 60 -10.51 -5.14 12.72
N THR A 61 -10.59 -5.51 11.44
CA THR A 61 -9.42 -5.94 10.67
C THR A 61 -8.79 -4.72 10.00
N TYR A 62 -7.46 -4.63 9.97
CA TYR A 62 -6.71 -3.56 9.34
C TYR A 62 -5.82 -4.13 8.22
N PRO A 63 -6.32 -4.24 6.98
CA PRO A 63 -5.61 -4.92 5.89
C PRO A 63 -4.23 -4.30 5.58
N ASN A 64 -4.08 -3.01 5.83
CA ASN A 64 -2.86 -2.26 5.60
C ASN A 64 -1.70 -2.68 6.53
N HIS A 65 -1.98 -3.37 7.64
CA HIS A 65 -0.94 -3.87 8.57
C HIS A 65 -0.04 -4.90 7.91
N GLU A 66 -0.63 -5.76 7.07
CA GLU A 66 0.06 -6.84 6.33
C GLU A 66 0.26 -6.48 4.85
N GLY A 67 -0.69 -5.74 4.24
CA GLY A 67 -0.62 -5.41 2.81
C GLY A 67 -0.61 -6.69 1.96
N ILE A 68 0.41 -6.83 1.10
CA ILE A 68 0.76 -8.11 0.45
C ILE A 68 2.16 -8.57 0.86
N ASP A 69 2.67 -8.02 1.96
CA ASP A 69 4.01 -8.22 2.46
C ASP A 69 5.14 -7.83 1.49
N PHE A 70 4.92 -6.77 0.69
CA PHE A 70 5.94 -6.24 -0.22
C PHE A 70 7.19 -5.77 0.55
N TYR A 71 7.08 -5.38 1.81
CA TYR A 71 8.22 -4.98 2.64
C TYR A 71 9.28 -6.09 2.74
N HIS A 72 8.88 -7.36 2.79
CA HIS A 72 9.79 -8.51 2.80
C HIS A 72 10.06 -9.08 1.42
N HIS A 73 9.09 -8.99 0.50
CA HIS A 73 9.13 -9.63 -0.82
C HIS A 73 9.50 -8.68 -1.98
N TYR A 74 9.86 -7.42 -1.71
CA TYR A 74 10.09 -6.42 -2.76
C TYR A 74 11.14 -6.84 -3.79
N LYS A 75 12.13 -7.67 -3.42
CA LYS A 75 13.17 -8.12 -4.35
C LYS A 75 12.59 -9.06 -5.40
N GLU A 76 11.78 -10.01 -4.98
CA GLU A 76 11.08 -10.96 -5.84
C GLU A 76 10.03 -10.24 -6.69
N ASP A 77 9.28 -9.32 -6.11
CA ASP A 77 8.25 -8.55 -6.83
C ASP A 77 8.86 -7.62 -7.89
N ILE A 78 9.97 -6.94 -7.58
CA ILE A 78 10.70 -6.12 -8.56
C ILE A 78 11.27 -6.98 -9.69
N ALA A 79 11.67 -8.23 -9.42
CA ALA A 79 12.10 -9.16 -10.45
C ALA A 79 10.95 -9.48 -11.44
N LEU A 80 9.72 -9.67 -10.94
CA LEU A 80 8.54 -9.84 -11.79
C LEU A 80 8.24 -8.58 -12.62
N PHE A 81 8.41 -7.39 -12.06
CA PHE A 81 8.25 -6.14 -12.80
C PHE A 81 9.27 -6.01 -13.94
N ALA A 82 10.51 -6.46 -13.70
CA ALA A 82 11.55 -6.53 -14.71
C ALA A 82 11.23 -7.56 -15.81
N GLU A 83 10.68 -8.73 -15.45
CA GLU A 83 10.22 -9.76 -16.40
C GLU A 83 9.13 -9.22 -17.35
N MET A 84 8.20 -8.42 -16.83
CA MET A 84 7.19 -7.72 -17.65
C MET A 84 7.76 -6.58 -18.51
N GLY A 85 9.03 -6.21 -18.32
CA GLY A 85 9.71 -5.18 -19.10
C GLY A 85 9.40 -3.75 -18.67
N PHE A 86 9.03 -3.52 -17.40
CA PHE A 86 8.81 -2.17 -16.89
C PHE A 86 10.03 -1.27 -17.12
N LYS A 87 9.77 -0.04 -17.56
CA LYS A 87 10.75 1.05 -17.74
C LYS A 87 10.75 2.00 -16.55
N CYS A 88 9.66 2.03 -15.80
CA CYS A 88 9.57 2.73 -14.52
C CYS A 88 8.70 1.97 -13.53
N TYR A 89 8.93 2.20 -12.25
CA TYR A 89 8.04 1.79 -11.16
C TYR A 89 7.84 2.98 -10.24
N ARG A 90 6.57 3.39 -10.08
CA ARG A 90 6.20 4.47 -9.18
C ARG A 90 5.71 3.87 -7.86
N PHE A 91 6.34 4.26 -6.77
CA PHE A 91 5.89 3.94 -5.41
C PHE A 91 5.95 5.20 -4.54
N SER A 92 5.30 5.18 -3.39
CA SER A 92 5.45 6.22 -2.36
C SER A 92 6.41 5.74 -1.28
N ILE A 93 7.19 6.63 -0.70
CA ILE A 93 7.91 6.35 0.55
C ILE A 93 6.92 6.56 1.71
N ALA A 94 6.77 5.57 2.59
CA ALA A 94 5.98 5.73 3.81
C ALA A 94 6.57 6.86 4.68
N TRP A 95 5.74 7.84 5.05
CA TRP A 95 6.21 8.99 5.84
C TRP A 95 6.41 8.64 7.33
N SER A 96 5.49 7.84 7.87
CA SER A 96 5.43 7.43 9.28
C SER A 96 6.72 6.77 9.78
#